data_AF-A0A8T4FZB6-F1
#
_entry.id   AF-A0A8T4FZB6-F1
#
_cell.length_a   1.000
_cell.length_b   1.000
_cell.length_c   1.000
_cell.angle_alpha   90.00
_cell.angle_beta   90.00
_cell.angle_gamma   90.00
#
_symmetry.space_group_name_H-M   'P 1'
#
loop_
_entity.id
_entity.type
_entity.pdbx_description
1 polymer ?
#
loop_
_entity_poly.entity_id
_entity_poly.type
_entity_poly.pdbx_seq_one_letter_code
_entity_poly.pdbx_strand_id
1 'polypeptide(L)'
;MADVETAKLLIRIGSILAIIEPMIIAVILLMTIIGIIFAIPLMFLGYWIYKRSEEVITLIEEGRYKEAKDKLIVPMVVALILTSRLGGILMLIGLVILPSSNEQQITTL
;
A
#
# COMPACT_ATOMS: atom_id res chain seq x y z
N MET A 1 18.47 -6.75 7.81
CA MET A 1 18.41 -5.91 6.59
C MET A 1 17.53 -6.53 5.51
N ALA A 2 17.58 -7.85 5.25
CA ALA A 2 16.70 -8.53 4.28
C ALA A 2 15.18 -8.36 4.55
N ASP A 3 14.77 -8.29 5.82
CA ASP A 3 13.36 -8.14 6.21
C ASP A 3 12.76 -6.79 5.81
N VAL A 4 13.55 -5.71 5.90
CA VAL A 4 13.11 -4.35 5.55
C VAL A 4 12.93 -4.21 4.04
N GLU A 5 13.85 -4.77 3.25
CA GLU A 5 13.78 -4.77 1.79
C GLU A 5 12.59 -5.60 1.30
N THR A 6 12.34 -6.75 1.92
CA THR A 6 11.15 -7.57 1.66
C THR A 6 9.86 -6.82 1.98
N ALA A 7 9.80 -6.13 3.12
CA ALA A 7 8.64 -5.34 3.50
C ALA A 7 8.37 -4.19 2.51
N LYS A 8 9.43 -3.46 2.10
CA LYS A 8 9.34 -2.42 1.07
C LYS A 8 8.81 -2.96 -0.25
N LEU A 9 9.31 -4.12 -0.69
CA LEU A 9 8.88 -4.76 -1.93
C LEU A 9 7.40 -5.16 -1.86
N LEU A 10 6.96 -5.76 -0.75
CA LEU A 10 5.56 -6.12 -0.52
C LEU A 10 4.63 -4.90 -0.52
N ILE A 11 5.02 -3.81 0.14
CA ILE A 11 4.26 -2.56 0.15
C ILE A 11 4.15 -1.99 -1.27
N ARG A 12 5.25 -2.01 -2.02
CA ARG A 12 5.29 -1.50 -3.39
C ARG A 12 4.39 -2.34 -4.31
N ILE A 13 4.52 -3.67 -4.28
CA ILE A 13 3.67 -4.56 -5.08
C ILE A 13 2.20 -4.41 -4.66
N GLY A 14 1.92 -4.37 -3.36
CA GLY A 14 0.57 -4.18 -2.84
C GLY A 14 -0.06 -2.88 -3.32
N SER A 15 0.71 -1.78 -3.33
CA SER A 15 0.26 -0.48 -3.83
C SER A 15 -0.05 -0.48 -5.33
N ILE A 16 0.71 -1.23 -6.13
CA ILE A 16 0.48 -1.37 -7.58
C ILE A 16 -0.79 -2.20 -7.82
N LEU A 17 -0.97 -3.31 -7.10
CA LEU A 17 -2.18 -4.14 -7.19
C LEU A 17 -3.43 -3.35 -6.79
N ALA A 18 -3.33 -2.45 -5.81
CA ALA A 18 -4.41 -1.57 -5.40
C ALA A 18 -4.87 -0.58 -6.50
N ILE A 19 -4.12 -0.42 -7.60
CA ILE A 19 -4.55 0.31 -8.81
C ILE A 19 -5.06 -0.66 -9.88
N ILE A 20 -4.30 -1.74 -10.13
CA ILE A 20 -4.58 -2.65 -11.25
C ILE A 20 -5.91 -3.38 -11.07
N GLU A 21 -6.20 -3.92 -9.87
CA GLU A 21 -7.45 -4.64 -9.63
C GLU A 21 -8.69 -3.74 -9.84
N PRO A 22 -8.78 -2.53 -9.25
CA PRO A 22 -9.89 -1.63 -9.51
C PRO A 22 -10.02 -1.24 -10.97
N MET A 23 -8.92 -1.11 -11.73
CA MET A 23 -8.99 -0.83 -13.16
C MET A 23 -9.64 -1.97 -13.94
N ILE A 24 -9.29 -3.22 -13.65
CA ILE A 24 -9.91 -4.39 -14.30
C ILE A 24 -11.40 -4.43 -13.99
N ILE A 25 -11.78 -4.23 -12.72
CA ILE A 25 -13.17 -4.17 -12.29
C ILE A 25 -13.91 -3.01 -12.96
N ALA A 26 -13.29 -1.83 -13.04
CA ALA A 26 -13.85 -0.66 -13.70
C ALA A 26 -14.13 -0.94 -15.18
N VAL A 27 -13.20 -1.55 -15.92
CA VAL A 27 -13.39 -1.90 -17.33
C VAL A 27 -14.57 -2.85 -17.52
N ILE A 28 -14.73 -3.85 -16.65
CA ILE A 28 -15.89 -4.76 -16.68
C ILE A 28 -17.17 -3.99 -16.37
N LEU A 29 -17.12 -3.11 -15.36
CA LEU A 29 -18.26 -2.33 -14.88
C LEU A 29 -18.69 -1.23 -15.87
N LEU A 30 -17.80 -0.70 -16.71
CA LEU A 30 -18.11 0.29 -17.74
C LEU A 30 -19.16 -0.18 -18.76
N MET A 31 -19.43 -1.50 -18.84
CA MET A 31 -20.58 -2.03 -19.57
C MET A 31 -21.94 -1.65 -18.94
N THR A 32 -21.94 -1.07 -17.73
CA THR A 32 -23.12 -0.67 -16.97
C THR A 32 -23.01 0.78 -16.49
N ILE A 33 -24.12 1.52 -16.51
CA ILE A 33 -24.17 2.93 -16.04
C ILE A 33 -23.77 3.04 -14.56
N ILE A 34 -24.18 2.07 -13.74
CA ILE A 34 -23.83 1.98 -12.31
C ILE A 34 -22.32 1.86 -12.14
N GLY A 35 -21.66 1.13 -13.04
CA GLY A 35 -20.22 0.93 -13.03
C GLY A 35 -19.40 2.21 -13.17
N ILE A 36 -19.85 3.16 -13.99
CA ILE A 36 -19.18 4.46 -14.17
C ILE A 36 -19.16 5.26 -12.86
N ILE A 37 -20.27 5.22 -12.11
CA ILE A 37 -20.42 5.96 -10.85
C ILE A 37 -19.43 5.45 -9.79
N PHE A 38 -19.20 4.13 -9.74
CA PHE A 38 -18.26 3.53 -8.78
C PHE A 38 -16.81 3.52 -9.27
N ALA A 39 -16.58 3.43 -10.58
CA ALA A 39 -15.24 3.37 -11.16
C ALA A 39 -14.42 4.63 -10.87
N ILE A 40 -15.03 5.82 -11.00
CA ILE A 40 -14.31 7.09 -10.81
C ILE A 40 -13.79 7.25 -9.36
N PRO A 41 -14.62 7.10 -8.31
CA PRO A 41 -14.14 7.15 -6.92
C PRO A 41 -13.09 6.07 -6.60
N LEU A 42 -13.28 4.84 -7.10
CA LEU A 42 -12.34 3.74 -6.85
C LEU A 42 -10.98 3.99 -7.50
N MET A 43 -10.96 4.56 -8.71
CA MET A 43 -9.72 4.94 -9.39
C MET A 43 -8.97 6.03 -8.62
N PHE A 44 -9.69 7.05 -8.10
CA PHE A 44 -9.10 8.09 -7.26
C PHE A 44 -8.51 7.51 -5.96
N LEU A 45 -9.22 6.58 -5.31
CA LEU A 45 -8.74 5.88 -4.12
C LEU A 45 -7.48 5.05 -4.41
N GLY A 46 -7.46 4.29 -5.51
CA GLY A 46 -6.29 3.52 -5.93
C GLY A 46 -5.05 4.40 -6.14
N TYR A 47 -5.22 5.51 -6.86
CA TYR A 47 -4.14 6.49 -7.05
C TYR A 47 -3.67 7.10 -5.72
N TRP A 48 -4.60 7.44 -4.83
CA TRP A 48 -4.27 7.99 -3.51
C TRP A 48 -3.48 6.98 -2.64
N ILE A 49 -3.88 5.71 -2.64
CA ILE A 49 -3.15 4.62 -1.96
C ILE A 49 -1.73 4.52 -2.50
N TYR A 50 -1.56 4.54 -3.82
CA TYR A 50 -0.26 4.46 -4.46
C TYR A 50 0.65 5.63 -4.05
N LYS A 51 0.16 6.86 -4.15
CA LYS A 51 0.92 8.05 -3.76
C LYS A 51 1.33 8.00 -2.28
N ARG A 52 0.43 7.58 -1.39
CA ARG A 52 0.76 7.40 0.03
C ARG A 52 1.78 6.30 0.28
N SER A 53 1.77 5.26 -0.54
CA SER A 53 2.73 4.16 -0.45
C SER A 53 4.13 4.59 -0.89
N GLU A 54 4.26 5.45 -1.90
CA GLU A 54 5.56 6.05 -2.26
C GLU A 54 6.14 6.85 -1.10
N GLU A 55 5.32 7.68 -0.43
CA GLU A 55 5.77 8.43 0.75
C GLU A 55 6.22 7.50 1.90
N VAL A 56 5.55 6.36 2.09
CA VAL A 56 5.95 5.34 3.07
C VAL A 56 7.29 4.72 2.68
N ILE A 57 7.50 4.43 1.39
CA ILE A 57 8.76 3.88 0.89
C ILE A 57 9.92 4.85 1.13
N THR A 58 9.72 6.15 0.90
CA THR A 58 10.74 7.17 1.22
C THR A 58 11.06 7.21 2.71
N LEU A 59 10.05 7.13 3.59
CA LEU A 59 10.27 7.06 5.05
C LEU A 59 11.06 5.81 5.46
N ILE A 60 10.85 4.68 4.78
CA ILE A 60 11.62 3.44 4.99
C ILE A 60 13.08 3.64 4.57
N GLU A 61 13.33 4.30 3.44
CA GLU A 61 14.69 4.61 2.95
C GLU A 61 15.43 5.58 3.89
N GLU A 62 14.71 6.52 4.51
CA GLU A 62 15.25 7.44 5.54
C GLU A 62 15.47 6.77 6.91
N GLY A 63 15.11 5.49 7.07
CA GLY A 63 15.20 4.77 8.35
C GLY A 63 14.13 5.16 9.38
N ARG A 64 13.10 5.91 8.98
CA ARG A 64 12.00 6.37 9.84
C ARG A 64 10.86 5.35 9.88
N TYR A 65 11.15 4.15 10.37
CA TYR A 65 10.24 3.01 10.30
C TYR A 65 8.93 3.21 11.09
N LYS A 66 8.99 3.85 12.27
CA LYS A 66 7.78 4.11 13.06
C LYS A 66 6.76 4.97 12.30
N GLU A 67 7.24 6.04 11.68
CA GLU A 67 6.41 6.95 10.91
C GLU A 67 5.90 6.29 9.62
N ALA A 68 6.74 5.48 8.96
CA ALA A 68 6.33 4.68 7.83
C ALA A 68 5.17 3.74 8.18
N LYS A 69 5.21 3.07 9.35
CA LYS A 69 4.13 2.21 9.82
C LYS A 69 2.84 2.99 10.04
N ASP A 70 2.90 4.06 10.82
CA ASP A 70 1.72 4.87 11.15
C ASP A 70 1.03 5.39 9.88
N LYS A 71 1.84 5.79 8.89
CA LYS A 71 1.35 6.34 7.62
C LYS A 71 0.83 5.27 6.65
N LEU A 72 1.31 4.03 6.76
CA LEU A 72 0.88 2.90 5.92
C LEU A 72 -0.45 2.27 6.36
N ILE A 73 -0.81 2.38 7.64
CA ILE A 73 -2.04 1.75 8.18
C ILE A 73 -3.29 2.20 7.42
N VAL A 74 -3.45 3.51 7.20
CA VAL A 74 -4.64 4.05 6.55
C VAL A 74 -4.79 3.55 5.10
N PRO A 75 -3.80 3.71 4.20
CA PRO A 75 -3.94 3.22 2.82
C PRO A 75 -4.10 1.70 2.75
N MET A 76 -3.47 0.94 3.66
CA MET A 76 -3.66 -0.51 3.74
C MET A 76 -5.11 -0.91 4.08
N VAL A 77 -5.69 -0.31 5.13
CA VAL A 77 -7.06 -0.62 5.55
C VAL A 77 -8.06 -0.23 4.46
N VAL A 78 -7.86 0.94 3.84
CA VAL A 78 -8.65 1.38 2.69
C VAL A 78 -8.53 0.38 1.54
N ALA A 79 -7.31 -0.10 1.25
CA ALA A 79 -7.10 -1.10 0.20
C ALA A 79 -7.85 -2.41 0.48
N LEU A 80 -7.74 -2.95 1.69
CA LEU A 80 -8.38 -4.20 2.11
C LEU A 80 -9.91 -4.17 1.96
N ILE A 81 -10.53 -3.04 2.27
CA ILE A 81 -11.99 -2.91 2.31
C ILE A 81 -12.55 -2.52 0.95
N LEU A 82 -11.89 -1.59 0.23
CA LEU A 82 -12.51 -0.87 -0.87
C LEU A 82 -11.90 -1.12 -2.25
N THR A 83 -10.61 -1.43 -2.37
CA THR A 83 -9.95 -1.49 -3.69
C THR A 83 -9.40 -2.87 -4.03
N SER A 84 -8.57 -3.45 -3.18
CA SER A 84 -7.87 -4.70 -3.45
C SER A 84 -7.55 -5.45 -2.16
N ARG A 85 -8.19 -6.60 -1.98
CA ARG A 85 -7.90 -7.49 -0.84
C ARG A 85 -6.47 -8.01 -0.92
N LEU A 86 -6.02 -8.42 -2.10
CA LEU A 86 -4.66 -8.92 -2.29
C LEU A 86 -3.62 -7.81 -2.05
N GLY A 87 -3.82 -6.63 -2.63
CA GLY A 87 -2.94 -5.48 -2.42
C GLY A 87 -2.86 -5.07 -0.96
N GLY A 88 -4.02 -4.99 -0.29
CA GLY A 88 -4.11 -4.70 1.14
C GLY A 88 -3.43 -5.75 2.03
N ILE A 89 -3.55 -7.05 1.70
CA ILE A 89 -2.86 -8.13 2.43
C ILE A 89 -1.34 -7.99 2.28
N LEU A 90 -0.83 -7.73 1.08
CA LEU A 90 0.61 -7.53 0.87
C LEU A 90 1.14 -6.34 1.67
N MET A 91 0.38 -5.23 1.70
CA MET A 91 0.70 -4.07 2.53
C MET A 91 0.67 -4.39 4.02
N LEU A 92 -0.27 -5.23 4.47
CA LEU A 92 -0.37 -5.68 5.86
C LEU A 92 0.84 -6.53 6.25
N ILE A 93 1.24 -7.48 5.39
CA ILE A 93 2.45 -8.28 5.63
C ILE A 93 3.67 -7.36 5.71
N GLY A 94 3.79 -6.40 4.78
CA GLY A 94 4.85 -5.39 4.82
C GLY A 94 4.87 -4.58 6.13
N LEU A 95 3.71 -4.15 6.63
CA LEU A 95 3.59 -3.43 7.91
C LEU A 95 4.05 -4.30 9.10
N VAL A 96 3.66 -5.58 9.12
CA VAL A 96 3.99 -6.51 10.20
C VAL A 96 5.50 -6.77 10.25
N ILE A 97 6.14 -6.93 9.09
CA ILE A 97 7.59 -7.15 8.97
C ILE A 97 8.38 -5.87 9.28
N LEU A 98 7.82 -4.69 9.01
CA LEU A 98 8.53 -3.42 9.25
C LEU A 98 8.88 -3.24 10.74
N PRO A 99 10.13 -2.86 11.08
CA PRO A 99 10.53 -2.60 12.46
C PRO A 99 9.68 -1.51 13.12
N SER A 100 9.39 -1.64 14.41
CA SER A 100 8.63 -0.64 15.16
C SER A 100 9.50 0.49 15.76
N SER A 101 10.83 0.33 15.77
CA SER A 101 11.78 1.31 16.28
C SER A 101 12.84 1.65 15.24
N ASN A 102 13.34 2.88 15.30
CA ASN A 102 14.45 3.33 14.45
C ASN A 102 15.82 2.82 14.97
N GLU A 103 15.86 2.10 16.09
CA GLU A 103 17.09 1.72 16.81
C GLU A 103 17.81 0.49 16.27
N GLN A 104 17.18 -0.31 15.39
CA GLN A 104 17.81 -1.52 14.84
C GLN A 104 19.02 -1.26 13.94
N GLN A 105 19.41 -0.01 13.71
CA GLN A 105 20.62 0.36 12.99
C GLN A 105 21.88 0.43 13.86
N ILE A 106 21.77 0.47 15.19
CA ILE A 106 22.93 0.75 16.07
C ILE A 106 23.66 -0.52 16.54
N THR A 107 23.02 -1.69 16.52
CA THR A 107 23.60 -2.91 17.14
C THR A 107 24.50 -3.75 16.21
N THR A 108 24.82 -3.26 15.01
CA THR A 108 25.70 -3.97 14.06
C THR A 108 26.83 -3.09 13.51
N LEU A 109 27.45 -2.28 14.39
CA LEU A 109 28.78 -1.72 14.16
C LEU A 109 29.81 -2.45 15.03
#